data_AF-A0A8C7DUC8-F1
#
_entry.id   AF-A0A8C7DUC8-F1
#
_cell.length_a   1.000
_cell.length_b   1.000
_cell.length_c   1.000
_cell.angle_alpha   90.00
_cell.angle_beta   90.00
_cell.angle_gamma   90.00
#
_symmetry.space_group_name_H-M   'P 1'
#
loop_
_entity.id
_entity.type
_entity.pdbx_description
1 polymer ?
#
loop_
_entity_poly.entity_id
_entity_poly.type
_entity_poly.pdbx_seq_one_letter_code
_entity_poly.pdbx_strand_id
1 'polypeptide(L)'
;MALREDSWEDELQGQFSLLSATSFEVKEESEDTHGSSNTGILDLSDEVFILILRRLDPTSLLRVGSTCRTLFRVCSCNSLWTKHFQTSFGVPFATATCSISAKSAFRLVFMWRTLFRNLHCNRSLQEKLFAEIPFPPHKYWVQWLVLEETVPLPSVRLPCTDIESLWGIEKEVLEGKVQEKDEDEGRMLKFEWKELYALALEHHGSIAKVFQHVLNQQSNDHCELEAMFSQYSQCRFQWLFTYWLFRQPVPFDRQLRAIYLQWQKHSKRKVVSWGGTLCDIRYLASLHHITSDYWRGKLAQGDETVGIQTVGNYFSMCKSLVAWILGRDWGRLKSKKVYEDTLEGVYLLLRREMQETLVEHERFWQVAKVQMTRVCTLEETAVNYVNWKMIETLPYYKLYMVSGNMVYLDHVQGFLHRKRLVHDWFFMKENTWVRQLLPGDLYPLLEFDTKISQDSLHGDSMPAQLSRVMWLFLHSGQTLYLEAVKGLVLQCAQASLGHFCSLSPGASIQPHVS
;
A
#
# COMPACT_ATOMS: atom_id res chain seq x y z
N MET A 1 -16.28 16.26 -31.18
CA MET A 1 -15.02 15.48 -31.18
C MET A 1 -15.38 14.07 -30.80
N ALA A 2 -15.11 13.11 -31.68
CA ALA A 2 -15.48 11.71 -31.49
C ALA A 2 -14.70 11.13 -30.30
N LEU A 3 -15.43 10.72 -29.26
CA LEU A 3 -14.91 9.91 -28.17
C LEU A 3 -14.66 8.51 -28.74
N ARG A 4 -13.39 8.08 -28.72
CA ARG A 4 -13.05 6.68 -28.97
C ARG A 4 -13.73 5.84 -27.90
N GLU A 5 -14.47 4.83 -28.32
CA GLU A 5 -14.91 3.71 -27.50
C GLU A 5 -13.66 2.93 -27.08
N ASP A 6 -13.12 3.23 -25.90
CA ASP A 6 -12.10 2.39 -25.28
C ASP A 6 -12.77 1.08 -24.83
N SER A 7 -12.27 -0.03 -25.35
CA SER A 7 -12.74 -1.38 -25.00
C SER A 7 -12.37 -1.68 -23.55
N TRP A 8 -13.28 -2.24 -22.76
CA TRP A 8 -13.02 -2.72 -21.39
C TRP A 8 -11.86 -3.74 -21.30
N GLU A 9 -11.49 -4.36 -22.43
CA GLU A 9 -10.28 -5.17 -22.54
C GLU A 9 -9.00 -4.35 -22.29
N ASP A 10 -8.95 -3.10 -22.74
CA ASP A 10 -7.84 -2.17 -22.49
C ASP A 10 -7.79 -1.70 -21.03
N GLU A 11 -8.94 -1.62 -20.35
CA GLU A 11 -9.02 -1.24 -18.93
C GLU A 11 -8.58 -2.39 -18.00
N LEU A 12 -8.96 -3.64 -18.33
CA LEU A 12 -8.40 -4.84 -17.68
C LEU A 12 -6.89 -4.97 -17.97
N GLN A 13 -6.45 -4.72 -19.21
CA GLN A 13 -5.04 -4.69 -19.58
C GLN A 13 -4.28 -3.63 -18.76
N GLY A 14 -4.87 -2.46 -18.52
CA GLY A 14 -4.32 -1.40 -17.66
C GLY A 14 -4.19 -1.82 -16.18
N GLN A 15 -5.19 -2.51 -15.63
CA GLN A 15 -5.14 -3.05 -14.26
C GLN A 15 -4.13 -4.19 -14.10
N PHE A 16 -3.88 -4.98 -15.15
CA PHE A 16 -2.89 -6.06 -15.14
C PHE A 16 -1.47 -5.63 -15.52
N SER A 17 -1.30 -4.55 -16.28
CA SER A 17 0.02 -3.94 -16.56
C SER A 17 0.68 -3.40 -15.28
N LEU A 18 -0.12 -3.03 -14.27
CA LEU A 18 0.36 -2.67 -12.94
C LEU A 18 0.82 -3.87 -12.10
N LEU A 19 0.45 -5.11 -12.50
CA LEU A 19 0.84 -6.36 -11.85
C LEU A 19 2.00 -7.06 -12.57
N SER A 20 2.31 -6.72 -13.82
CA SER A 20 3.38 -7.32 -14.62
C SER A 20 4.65 -6.47 -14.71
N ALA A 21 5.02 -5.76 -13.64
CA ALA A 21 6.30 -5.03 -13.60
C ALA A 21 7.46 -5.96 -13.23
N THR A 22 7.75 -6.95 -14.07
CA THR A 22 9.09 -7.58 -14.19
C THR A 22 9.29 -8.09 -15.62
N SER A 23 9.29 -7.19 -16.61
CA SER A 23 9.87 -7.52 -17.91
C SER A 23 11.39 -7.36 -17.80
N PHE A 24 12.10 -8.48 -17.64
CA PHE A 24 13.51 -8.53 -18.01
C PHE A 24 13.58 -8.39 -19.53
N GLU A 25 14.10 -7.27 -20.02
CA GLU A 25 14.46 -7.09 -21.42
C GLU A 25 15.61 -8.06 -21.74
N VAL A 26 15.28 -9.17 -22.38
CA VAL A 26 16.27 -9.99 -23.09
C VAL A 26 16.40 -9.38 -24.48
N LYS A 27 17.56 -8.76 -24.75
CA LYS A 27 17.95 -8.36 -26.10
C LYS A 27 18.19 -9.62 -26.91
N GLU A 28 17.35 -9.88 -27.90
CA GLU A 28 17.62 -10.88 -28.94
C GLU A 28 18.53 -10.23 -30.00
N GLU A 29 19.79 -10.66 -30.02
CA GLU A 29 20.64 -10.54 -31.19
C GLU A 29 20.24 -11.65 -32.17
N SER A 30 19.93 -11.22 -33.39
CA SER A 30 19.59 -12.05 -34.53
C SER A 30 20.80 -12.82 -35.03
N GLU A 31 20.71 -14.15 -35.14
CA GLU A 31 21.50 -14.91 -36.11
C GLU A 31 20.75 -16.14 -36.65
N ASP A 32 21.13 -16.46 -37.87
CA ASP A 32 20.42 -17.14 -38.94
C ASP A 32 20.16 -18.66 -38.81
N THR A 33 19.07 -19.08 -39.48
CA THR A 33 18.78 -20.37 -40.15
C THR A 33 19.35 -21.69 -39.59
N HIS A 34 18.49 -22.44 -38.89
CA HIS A 34 18.37 -23.89 -39.05
C HIS A 34 16.91 -24.33 -38.88
N GLY A 35 16.45 -25.24 -39.75
CA GLY A 35 15.08 -25.76 -39.81
C GLY A 35 14.66 -26.51 -38.56
N SER A 36 14.28 -25.77 -37.52
CA SER A 36 13.49 -26.27 -36.42
C SER A 36 12.03 -25.95 -36.71
N SER A 37 11.19 -26.97 -36.88
CA SER A 37 9.74 -26.81 -36.75
C SER A 37 9.44 -26.46 -35.29
N ASN A 38 9.70 -25.22 -34.90
CA ASN A 38 9.29 -24.69 -33.61
C ASN A 38 7.78 -24.52 -33.66
N THR A 39 7.05 -25.62 -33.44
CA THR A 39 5.61 -25.59 -33.20
C THR A 39 5.38 -24.73 -31.97
N GLY A 40 4.86 -23.53 -32.18
CA GLY A 40 4.43 -22.64 -31.14
C GLY A 40 3.10 -23.10 -30.55
N ILE A 41 2.71 -22.54 -29.41
CA ILE A 41 1.44 -22.90 -28.77
C ILE A 41 0.26 -22.67 -29.73
N LEU A 42 0.32 -21.64 -30.59
CA LEU A 42 -0.69 -21.27 -31.59
C LEU A 42 -0.85 -22.29 -32.74
N ASP A 43 0.09 -23.22 -32.89
CA ASP A 43 0.02 -24.28 -33.89
C ASP A 43 -0.76 -25.52 -33.39
N LEU A 44 -1.18 -25.51 -32.12
CA LEU A 44 -2.05 -26.53 -31.55
C LEU A 44 -3.49 -26.40 -32.07
N SER A 45 -4.21 -27.52 -32.17
CA SER A 45 -5.63 -27.49 -32.51
C SER A 45 -6.47 -26.88 -31.40
N ASP A 46 -7.64 -26.34 -31.75
CA ASP A 46 -8.58 -25.73 -30.81
C ASP A 46 -8.97 -26.66 -29.66
N GLU A 47 -9.10 -27.96 -29.92
CA GLU A 47 -9.44 -28.97 -28.90
C GLU A 47 -8.33 -29.12 -27.86
N VAL A 48 -7.07 -29.15 -28.31
CA VAL A 48 -5.90 -29.21 -27.42
C VAL A 48 -5.80 -27.92 -26.60
N PHE A 49 -6.03 -26.78 -27.23
CA PHE A 49 -6.10 -25.50 -26.53
C PHE A 49 -7.17 -25.50 -25.44
N ILE A 50 -8.40 -25.90 -25.76
CA ILE A 50 -9.50 -25.94 -24.80
C ILE A 50 -9.13 -26.87 -23.62
N LEU A 51 -8.49 -28.01 -23.86
CA LEU A 51 -8.04 -28.92 -22.80
C LEU A 51 -7.02 -28.28 -21.85
N ILE A 52 -6.06 -27.53 -22.38
CA ILE A 52 -5.07 -26.78 -21.59
C ILE A 52 -5.77 -25.66 -20.81
N LEU A 53 -6.56 -24.84 -21.50
CA LEU A 53 -7.22 -23.66 -20.94
C LEU A 53 -8.25 -24.01 -19.85
N ARG A 54 -8.85 -25.20 -19.88
CA ARG A 54 -9.75 -25.73 -18.82
C ARG A 54 -9.09 -25.86 -17.44
N ARG A 55 -7.77 -25.75 -17.36
CA ARG A 55 -7.00 -25.81 -16.11
C ARG A 55 -6.74 -24.43 -15.50
N LEU A 56 -6.94 -23.36 -16.25
CA LEU A 56 -6.74 -22.00 -15.78
C LEU A 56 -7.92 -21.55 -14.93
N ASP A 57 -7.66 -20.70 -13.95
CA ASP A 57 -8.71 -19.94 -13.27
C ASP A 57 -9.31 -18.88 -14.23
N PRO A 58 -10.51 -18.35 -13.93
CA PRO A 58 -11.17 -17.36 -14.79
C PRO A 58 -10.32 -16.12 -15.10
N THR A 59 -9.50 -15.64 -14.14
CA THR A 59 -8.66 -14.46 -14.33
C THR A 59 -7.51 -14.75 -15.29
N SER A 60 -6.83 -15.87 -15.09
CA SER A 60 -5.78 -16.33 -16.02
C SER A 60 -6.34 -16.57 -17.42
N LEU A 61 -7.56 -17.12 -17.54
CA LEU A 61 -8.22 -17.35 -18.82
C LEU A 61 -8.54 -16.04 -19.57
N LEU A 62 -8.99 -14.99 -18.87
CA LEU A 62 -9.19 -13.66 -19.46
C LEU A 62 -7.87 -13.05 -19.94
N ARG A 63 -6.80 -13.16 -19.15
CA ARG A 63 -5.47 -12.66 -19.54
C ARG A 63 -4.95 -13.35 -20.79
N VAL A 64 -5.10 -14.66 -20.89
CA VAL A 64 -4.74 -15.39 -22.12
C VAL A 64 -5.59 -14.91 -23.29
N GLY A 65 -6.90 -14.69 -23.06
CA GLY A 65 -7.81 -14.19 -24.08
C GLY A 65 -7.47 -12.79 -24.60
N SER A 66 -6.83 -11.93 -23.82
CA SER A 66 -6.45 -10.56 -24.25
C SER A 66 -5.14 -10.49 -25.03
N THR A 67 -4.41 -11.60 -25.17
CA THR A 67 -3.11 -11.61 -25.85
C THR A 67 -3.21 -11.49 -27.36
N CYS A 68 -4.13 -12.22 -28.00
CA CYS A 68 -4.31 -12.20 -29.45
C CYS A 68 -5.70 -12.70 -29.86
N ARG A 69 -6.10 -12.42 -31.12
CA ARG A 69 -7.43 -12.76 -31.64
C ARG A 69 -7.75 -14.26 -31.62
N THR A 70 -6.76 -15.12 -31.90
CA THR A 70 -6.96 -16.58 -31.86
C THR A 70 -7.26 -17.05 -30.44
N LEU A 71 -6.46 -16.60 -29.47
CA LEU A 71 -6.67 -16.94 -28.06
C LEU A 71 -7.95 -16.31 -27.53
N PHE A 72 -8.31 -15.10 -27.95
CA PHE A 72 -9.62 -14.51 -27.63
C PHE A 72 -10.78 -15.40 -28.07
N ARG A 73 -10.75 -15.90 -29.32
CA ARG A 73 -11.79 -16.77 -29.87
C ARG A 73 -11.91 -18.06 -29.06
N VAL A 74 -10.79 -18.73 -28.81
CA VAL A 74 -10.78 -20.02 -28.09
C VAL A 74 -11.14 -19.84 -26.61
N CYS A 75 -10.59 -18.82 -25.94
CA CYS A 75 -10.95 -18.47 -24.57
C CYS A 75 -12.41 -18.04 -24.43
N SER A 76 -13.12 -17.71 -25.52
CA SER A 76 -14.54 -17.34 -25.49
C SER A 76 -15.48 -18.53 -25.72
N CYS A 77 -14.97 -19.76 -25.89
CA CYS A 77 -15.80 -20.95 -26.03
C CYS A 77 -16.69 -21.18 -24.80
N ASN A 78 -18.00 -21.36 -25.01
CA ASN A 78 -18.97 -21.58 -23.92
C ASN A 78 -18.60 -22.77 -23.03
N SER A 79 -18.02 -23.83 -23.58
CA SER A 79 -17.65 -25.04 -22.83
C SER A 79 -16.56 -24.82 -21.76
N LEU A 80 -15.76 -23.76 -21.88
CA LEU A 80 -14.83 -23.34 -20.83
C LEU A 80 -15.60 -22.67 -19.68
N TRP A 81 -16.44 -21.71 -20.04
CA TRP A 81 -17.13 -20.86 -19.08
C TRP A 81 -18.29 -21.56 -18.37
N THR A 82 -18.95 -22.54 -18.98
CA THR A 82 -20.00 -23.33 -18.30
C THR A 82 -19.44 -24.07 -17.08
N LYS A 83 -18.23 -24.62 -17.19
CA LYS A 83 -17.53 -25.28 -16.08
C LYS A 83 -17.16 -24.28 -14.99
N HIS A 84 -16.62 -23.12 -15.36
CA HIS A 84 -16.29 -22.06 -14.40
C HIS A 84 -17.53 -21.52 -13.71
N PHE A 85 -18.62 -21.32 -14.43
CA PHE A 85 -19.92 -20.89 -13.90
C PHE A 85 -20.42 -21.86 -12.84
N GLN A 86 -20.42 -23.17 -13.16
CA GLN A 86 -20.81 -24.20 -12.19
C GLN A 86 -19.89 -24.24 -10.98
N THR A 87 -18.58 -24.15 -11.18
CA THR A 87 -17.60 -24.21 -10.08
C THR A 87 -17.70 -23.00 -9.16
N SER A 88 -17.91 -21.80 -9.70
CA SER A 88 -17.93 -20.54 -8.94
C SER A 88 -19.28 -20.24 -8.29
N PHE A 89 -20.38 -20.65 -8.91
CA PHE A 89 -21.74 -20.31 -8.43
C PHE A 89 -22.55 -21.51 -7.94
N GLY A 90 -22.05 -22.74 -8.10
CA GLY A 90 -22.73 -23.96 -7.66
C GLY A 90 -23.92 -24.36 -8.54
N VAL A 91 -24.11 -23.71 -9.69
CA VAL A 91 -25.27 -23.91 -10.57
C VAL A 91 -24.85 -24.21 -12.01
N PRO A 92 -25.45 -25.20 -12.69
CA PRO A 92 -25.14 -25.48 -14.09
C PRO A 92 -25.64 -24.35 -15.00
N PHE A 93 -24.86 -24.03 -16.04
CA PHE A 93 -25.25 -23.04 -17.04
C PHE A 93 -26.03 -23.68 -18.21
N ALA A 94 -27.28 -23.26 -18.40
CA ALA A 94 -28.17 -23.78 -19.44
C ALA A 94 -27.91 -23.13 -20.80
N THR A 95 -26.87 -23.59 -21.50
CA THR A 95 -26.41 -22.98 -22.77
C THR A 95 -27.49 -22.96 -23.87
N ALA A 96 -28.38 -23.96 -23.90
CA ALA A 96 -29.39 -24.09 -24.96
C ALA A 96 -30.55 -23.09 -24.85
N THR A 97 -30.77 -22.53 -23.66
CA THR A 97 -31.99 -21.77 -23.33
C THR A 97 -31.68 -20.39 -22.74
N CYS A 98 -30.39 -20.04 -22.63
CA CYS A 98 -29.95 -18.73 -22.21
C CYS A 98 -29.66 -17.85 -23.43
N SER A 99 -30.14 -16.60 -23.42
CA SER A 99 -29.89 -15.64 -24.49
C SER A 99 -28.46 -15.08 -24.49
N ILE A 100 -27.76 -15.21 -23.36
CA ILE A 100 -26.42 -14.65 -23.13
C ILE A 100 -25.36 -15.76 -23.22
N SER A 101 -24.15 -15.44 -23.69
CA SER A 101 -23.03 -16.39 -23.68
C SER A 101 -22.60 -16.78 -22.26
N ALA A 102 -22.04 -17.98 -22.09
CA ALA A 102 -21.57 -18.43 -20.77
C ALA A 102 -20.47 -17.52 -20.19
N LYS A 103 -19.61 -16.96 -21.06
CA LYS A 103 -18.58 -15.98 -20.68
C LYS A 103 -19.21 -14.71 -20.11
N SER A 104 -20.18 -14.14 -20.83
CA SER A 104 -20.86 -12.91 -20.41
C SER A 104 -21.69 -13.12 -19.14
N ALA A 105 -22.41 -14.24 -19.05
CA ALA A 105 -23.15 -14.60 -17.84
C ALA A 105 -22.21 -14.75 -16.62
N PHE A 106 -21.08 -15.44 -16.78
CA PHE A 106 -20.07 -15.54 -15.73
C PHE A 106 -19.59 -14.17 -15.28
N ARG A 107 -19.23 -13.31 -16.24
CA ARG A 107 -18.73 -11.95 -15.99
C ARG A 107 -19.72 -11.14 -15.14
N LEU A 108 -20.98 -11.08 -15.54
CA LEU A 108 -22.00 -10.26 -14.87
C LEU A 108 -22.27 -10.75 -13.45
N VAL A 109 -22.49 -12.06 -13.28
CA VAL A 109 -22.72 -12.65 -11.95
C VAL A 109 -21.49 -12.46 -11.06
N PHE A 110 -20.28 -12.60 -11.61
CA PHE A 110 -19.04 -12.40 -10.87
C PHE A 110 -18.92 -10.95 -10.36
N MET A 111 -19.16 -9.95 -11.24
CA MET A 111 -19.13 -8.54 -10.84
C MET A 111 -20.17 -8.26 -9.75
N TRP A 112 -21.42 -8.69 -9.96
CA TRP A 112 -22.50 -8.52 -9.00
C TRP A 112 -22.14 -9.13 -7.64
N ARG A 113 -21.76 -10.42 -7.60
CA ARG A 113 -21.46 -11.10 -6.35
C ARG A 113 -20.25 -10.51 -5.64
N THR A 114 -19.24 -10.04 -6.38
CA THR A 114 -18.08 -9.36 -5.80
C THR A 114 -18.48 -8.05 -5.13
N LEU A 115 -19.32 -7.26 -5.80
CA LEU A 115 -19.85 -6.01 -5.26
C LEU A 115 -20.75 -6.26 -4.04
N PHE A 116 -21.65 -7.25 -4.12
CA PHE A 116 -22.59 -7.57 -3.06
C PHE A 116 -21.91 -8.11 -1.80
N ARG A 117 -20.91 -9.01 -1.93
CA ARG A 117 -20.11 -9.49 -0.79
C ARG A 117 -19.40 -8.36 -0.05
N ASN A 118 -18.98 -7.33 -0.79
CA ASN A 118 -18.32 -6.14 -0.27
C ASN A 118 -19.29 -4.97 0.01
N LEU A 119 -20.60 -5.23 0.05
CA LEU A 119 -21.61 -4.20 0.29
C LEU A 119 -21.35 -3.42 1.58
N HIS A 120 -20.83 -4.08 2.62
CA HIS A 120 -20.53 -3.48 3.93
C HIS A 120 -19.51 -2.32 3.89
N CYS A 121 -18.59 -2.33 2.91
CA CYS A 121 -17.56 -1.30 2.74
C CYS A 121 -17.70 -0.48 1.45
N ASN A 122 -18.58 -0.88 0.52
CA ASN A 122 -18.86 -0.18 -0.72
C ASN A 122 -19.98 0.87 -0.54
N ARG A 123 -19.60 2.09 -0.13
CA ARG A 123 -20.56 3.17 0.12
C ARG A 123 -21.38 3.58 -1.12
N SER A 124 -20.77 3.58 -2.31
CA SER A 124 -21.47 3.95 -3.54
C SER A 124 -22.57 2.94 -3.89
N LEU A 125 -22.34 1.64 -3.68
CA LEU A 125 -23.38 0.63 -3.84
C LEU A 125 -24.43 0.73 -2.73
N GLN A 126 -24.01 1.02 -1.49
CA GLN A 126 -24.95 1.28 -0.41
C GLN A 126 -25.88 2.44 -0.77
N GLU A 127 -25.37 3.56 -1.29
CA GLU A 127 -26.21 4.68 -1.71
C GLU A 127 -27.23 4.24 -2.78
N LYS A 128 -26.84 3.44 -3.78
CA LYS A 128 -27.79 2.90 -4.77
C LYS A 128 -28.85 1.96 -4.20
N LEU A 129 -28.54 1.22 -3.12
CA LEU A 129 -29.46 0.25 -2.51
C LEU A 129 -30.27 0.82 -1.31
N PHE A 130 -29.77 1.88 -0.66
CA PHE A 130 -30.31 2.41 0.60
C PHE A 130 -30.72 3.90 0.56
N ALA A 131 -30.30 4.69 -0.43
CA ALA A 131 -30.55 6.14 -0.41
C ALA A 131 -32.04 6.53 -0.54
N GLU A 132 -32.90 5.61 -0.99
CA GLU A 132 -34.31 5.87 -1.24
C GLU A 132 -35.26 5.14 -0.28
N ILE A 133 -34.83 4.70 0.92
CA ILE A 133 -35.76 4.08 1.89
C ILE A 133 -36.95 5.01 2.16
N PRO A 134 -38.22 4.57 1.99
CA PRO A 134 -38.70 3.19 1.87
C PRO A 134 -38.97 2.68 0.44
N PHE A 135 -38.62 3.45 -0.59
CA PHE A 135 -38.77 3.06 -2.00
C PHE A 135 -37.79 1.94 -2.37
N PRO A 136 -38.21 1.02 -3.26
CA PRO A 136 -37.34 -0.04 -3.74
C PRO A 136 -36.14 0.54 -4.50
N PRO A 137 -34.96 -0.11 -4.46
CA PRO A 137 -33.85 0.26 -5.32
C PRO A 137 -34.27 0.29 -6.79
N HIS A 138 -33.51 1.00 -7.63
CA HIS A 138 -33.75 1.02 -9.07
C HIS A 138 -33.88 -0.42 -9.62
N LYS A 139 -34.85 -0.64 -10.53
CA LYS A 139 -35.25 -1.98 -11.04
C LYS A 139 -34.07 -2.85 -11.46
N TYR A 140 -33.06 -2.24 -12.07
CA TYR A 140 -31.81 -2.88 -12.45
C TYR A 140 -31.13 -3.63 -11.29
N TRP A 141 -30.99 -2.99 -10.12
CA TRP A 141 -30.31 -3.56 -8.96
C TRP A 141 -31.17 -4.62 -8.25
N VAL A 142 -32.48 -4.39 -8.20
CA VAL A 142 -33.45 -5.31 -7.58
C VAL A 142 -33.43 -6.67 -8.26
N GLN A 143 -33.28 -6.70 -9.59
CA GLN A 143 -33.24 -7.94 -10.36
C GLN A 143 -32.13 -8.90 -9.89
N TRP A 144 -30.98 -8.37 -9.49
CA TRP A 144 -29.84 -9.18 -9.02
C TRP A 144 -30.03 -9.74 -7.60
N LEU A 145 -30.81 -9.07 -6.75
CA LEU A 145 -30.96 -9.43 -5.34
C LEU A 145 -31.62 -10.80 -5.14
N VAL A 146 -32.43 -11.28 -6.07
CA VAL A 146 -33.05 -12.62 -6.00
C VAL A 146 -32.05 -13.76 -6.15
N LEU A 147 -30.81 -13.48 -6.58
CA LEU A 147 -29.74 -14.47 -6.66
C LEU A 147 -29.06 -14.73 -5.30
N GLU A 148 -29.39 -13.92 -4.29
CA GLU A 148 -28.76 -13.92 -2.98
C GLU A 148 -29.75 -14.39 -1.91
N GLU A 149 -29.39 -15.46 -1.19
CA GLU A 149 -30.25 -16.05 -0.15
C GLU A 149 -30.48 -15.08 1.02
N THR A 150 -29.46 -14.28 1.36
CA THR A 150 -29.51 -13.33 2.47
C THR A 150 -29.20 -11.93 1.99
N VAL A 151 -30.21 -11.06 2.02
CA VAL A 151 -30.09 -9.65 1.63
C VAL A 151 -30.13 -8.77 2.89
N PRO A 152 -29.06 -8.02 3.22
CA PRO A 152 -28.99 -7.19 4.42
C PRO A 152 -29.70 -5.83 4.22
N LEU A 153 -30.85 -5.85 3.56
CA LEU A 153 -31.70 -4.68 3.30
C LEU A 153 -33.01 -4.81 4.12
N PRO A 154 -33.66 -3.70 4.50
CA PRO A 154 -35.00 -3.76 5.06
C PRO A 154 -36.00 -4.38 4.07
N SER A 155 -37.16 -4.81 4.57
CA SER A 155 -38.27 -5.29 3.73
C SER A 155 -38.60 -4.28 2.64
N VAL A 156 -38.89 -4.77 1.44
CA VAL A 156 -39.13 -3.95 0.26
C VAL A 156 -40.62 -3.87 -0.05
N ARG A 157 -41.09 -2.75 -0.59
CA ARG A 157 -42.43 -2.61 -1.17
C ARG A 157 -42.30 -2.58 -2.68
N LEU A 158 -42.91 -3.55 -3.36
CA LEU A 158 -42.84 -3.67 -4.82
C LEU A 158 -44.24 -3.92 -5.40
N PRO A 159 -44.58 -3.31 -6.55
CA PRO A 159 -45.75 -3.70 -7.32
C PRO A 159 -45.64 -5.14 -7.80
N CYS A 160 -46.75 -5.90 -7.79
CA CYS A 160 -46.75 -7.28 -8.29
C CYS A 160 -46.27 -7.38 -9.75
N THR A 161 -46.58 -6.37 -10.57
CA THR A 161 -46.13 -6.28 -11.97
C THR A 161 -44.62 -6.19 -12.11
N ASP A 162 -43.94 -5.54 -11.15
CA ASP A 162 -42.48 -5.43 -11.16
C ASP A 162 -41.84 -6.76 -10.73
N ILE A 163 -42.46 -7.47 -9.78
CA ILE A 163 -42.00 -8.80 -9.34
C ILE A 163 -42.16 -9.82 -10.48
N GLU A 164 -43.31 -9.81 -11.15
CA GLU A 164 -43.59 -10.67 -12.30
C GLU A 164 -42.64 -10.38 -13.46
N SER A 165 -42.38 -9.11 -13.78
CA SER A 165 -41.46 -8.75 -14.87
C SER A 165 -39.99 -9.04 -14.55
N LEU A 166 -39.54 -8.80 -13.31
CA LEU A 166 -38.12 -8.95 -12.93
C LEU A 166 -37.73 -10.39 -12.60
N TRP A 167 -38.63 -11.13 -11.94
CA TRP A 167 -38.35 -12.46 -11.41
C TRP A 167 -39.29 -13.54 -11.94
N GLY A 168 -40.28 -13.19 -12.76
CA GLY A 168 -41.15 -14.16 -13.42
C GLY A 168 -42.11 -14.85 -12.48
N ILE A 169 -42.32 -14.35 -11.25
CA ILE A 169 -43.25 -14.94 -10.30
C ILE A 169 -44.66 -14.49 -10.69
N GLU A 170 -45.50 -15.45 -11.06
CA GLU A 170 -46.87 -15.18 -11.49
C GLU A 170 -47.66 -14.40 -10.43
N LYS A 171 -48.45 -13.44 -10.90
CA LYS A 171 -49.27 -12.57 -10.06
C LYS A 171 -50.24 -13.36 -9.17
N GLU A 172 -50.77 -14.48 -9.64
CA GLU A 172 -51.70 -15.34 -8.89
C GLU A 172 -51.05 -15.95 -7.63
N VAL A 173 -49.76 -16.32 -7.71
CA VAL A 173 -48.97 -16.84 -6.59
C VAL A 173 -48.72 -15.74 -5.55
N LEU A 174 -48.54 -14.50 -6.01
CA LEU A 174 -48.38 -13.33 -5.14
C LEU A 174 -49.70 -12.95 -4.49
N GLU A 175 -50.80 -12.99 -5.23
CA GLU A 175 -52.16 -12.63 -4.80
C GLU A 175 -52.79 -13.66 -3.84
N GLY A 176 -52.42 -14.94 -3.92
CA GLY A 176 -52.84 -15.96 -2.96
C GLY A 176 -52.44 -15.68 -1.51
N LYS A 177 -51.46 -14.79 -1.27
CA LYS A 177 -51.04 -14.31 0.05
C LYS A 177 -51.71 -12.99 0.50
N VAL A 178 -52.59 -12.40 -0.33
CA VAL A 178 -53.14 -11.03 -0.17
C VAL A 178 -54.55 -11.02 0.45
N GLN A 179 -55.09 -12.14 0.94
CA GLN A 179 -56.47 -12.18 1.45
C GLN A 179 -56.75 -11.32 2.69
N GLU A 180 -55.78 -10.58 3.24
CA GLU A 180 -56.05 -9.55 4.24
C GLU A 180 -55.32 -8.23 3.94
N LYS A 181 -56.09 -7.26 3.41
CA LYS A 181 -56.00 -5.79 3.57
C LYS A 181 -55.68 -4.95 2.33
N ASP A 182 -56.62 -4.03 2.16
CA ASP A 182 -56.64 -2.76 1.44
C ASP A 182 -56.66 -2.77 -0.10
N GLU A 183 -57.87 -2.53 -0.60
CA GLU A 183 -58.19 -2.03 -1.93
C GLU A 183 -57.79 -0.56 -2.02
N ASP A 184 -56.56 -0.24 -2.43
CA ASP A 184 -56.33 0.93 -3.28
C ASP A 184 -54.94 0.94 -3.94
N GLU A 185 -54.93 1.48 -5.16
CA GLU A 185 -53.79 1.83 -6.03
C GLU A 185 -52.61 0.83 -6.13
N GLY A 186 -52.70 -0.07 -7.10
CA GLY A 186 -51.53 -0.78 -7.63
C GLY A 186 -50.85 -1.76 -6.67
N ARG A 187 -51.61 -2.46 -5.81
CA ARG A 187 -51.18 -3.56 -4.90
C ARG A 187 -49.66 -3.64 -4.68
N MET A 188 -49.10 -2.61 -4.06
CA MET A 188 -47.72 -2.64 -3.59
C MET A 188 -47.67 -3.56 -2.38
N LEU A 189 -47.01 -4.70 -2.52
CA LEU A 189 -46.89 -5.67 -1.44
C LEU A 189 -45.54 -5.49 -0.74
N LYS A 190 -45.58 -5.59 0.60
CA LYS A 190 -44.38 -5.59 1.43
C LYS A 190 -43.87 -7.02 1.57
N PHE A 191 -42.61 -7.24 1.23
CA PHE A 191 -41.97 -8.55 1.35
C PHE A 191 -40.67 -8.49 2.12
N GLU A 192 -40.37 -9.55 2.85
CA GLU A 192 -38.99 -9.83 3.24
C GLU A 192 -38.23 -10.44 2.05
N TRP A 193 -36.95 -10.05 1.89
CA TRP A 193 -36.13 -10.57 0.80
C TRP A 193 -35.98 -12.08 0.81
N LYS A 194 -35.92 -12.68 2.01
CA LYS A 194 -35.86 -14.13 2.19
C LYS A 194 -37.13 -14.83 1.68
N GLU A 195 -38.29 -14.19 1.83
CA GLU A 195 -39.56 -14.71 1.33
C GLU A 195 -39.61 -14.65 -0.21
N LEU A 196 -39.16 -13.54 -0.80
CA LEU A 196 -39.07 -13.40 -2.26
C LEU A 196 -38.11 -14.41 -2.87
N TYR A 197 -36.96 -14.65 -2.23
CA TYR A 197 -36.02 -15.68 -2.64
C TYR A 197 -36.66 -17.08 -2.61
N ALA A 198 -37.36 -17.42 -1.51
CA ALA A 198 -38.06 -18.71 -1.39
C ALA A 198 -39.16 -18.88 -2.45
N LEU A 199 -39.95 -17.84 -2.70
CA LEU A 199 -40.99 -17.84 -3.74
C LEU A 199 -40.41 -18.00 -5.14
N ALA A 200 -39.29 -17.33 -5.45
CA ALA A 200 -38.61 -17.50 -6.73
C ALA A 200 -38.10 -18.94 -6.90
N LEU A 201 -37.55 -19.54 -5.85
CA LEU A 201 -37.11 -20.94 -5.89
C LEU A 201 -38.26 -21.92 -6.10
N GLU A 202 -39.40 -21.70 -5.44
CA GLU A 202 -40.59 -22.53 -5.56
C GLU A 202 -41.18 -22.43 -6.98
N HIS A 203 -41.38 -21.21 -7.46
CA HIS A 203 -41.95 -20.95 -8.78
C HIS A 203 -41.09 -21.53 -9.92
N HIS A 204 -39.78 -21.29 -9.89
CA HIS A 204 -38.87 -21.81 -10.92
C HIS A 204 -38.46 -23.26 -10.68
N GLY A 205 -38.68 -23.80 -9.48
CA GLY A 205 -38.34 -25.16 -9.04
C GLY A 205 -36.85 -25.41 -8.76
N SER A 206 -35.94 -24.50 -9.13
CA SER A 206 -34.52 -24.61 -8.80
C SER A 206 -33.79 -23.27 -8.95
N ILE A 207 -32.72 -23.08 -8.18
CA ILE A 207 -31.88 -21.89 -8.28
C ILE A 207 -31.24 -21.73 -9.67
N ALA A 208 -30.90 -22.83 -10.36
CA ALA A 208 -30.33 -22.77 -11.71
C ALA A 208 -31.29 -22.12 -12.71
N LYS A 209 -32.59 -22.39 -12.58
CA LYS A 209 -33.63 -21.77 -13.40
C LYS A 209 -33.87 -20.30 -13.01
N VAL A 210 -33.76 -19.94 -11.74
CA VAL A 210 -33.78 -18.53 -11.30
C VAL A 210 -32.62 -17.76 -11.94
N PHE A 211 -31.41 -18.31 -11.89
CA PHE A 211 -30.24 -17.72 -12.57
C PHE A 211 -30.49 -17.52 -14.06
N GLN A 212 -31.01 -18.54 -14.74
CA GLN A 212 -31.33 -18.46 -16.16
C GLN A 212 -32.38 -17.39 -16.45
N HIS A 213 -33.44 -17.31 -15.65
CA HIS A 213 -34.48 -16.30 -15.80
C HIS A 213 -33.91 -14.89 -15.62
N VAL A 214 -33.19 -14.65 -14.52
CA VAL A 214 -32.57 -13.35 -14.24
C VAL A 214 -31.65 -12.93 -15.37
N LEU A 215 -30.78 -13.83 -15.85
CA LEU A 215 -29.88 -13.55 -16.97
C LEU A 215 -30.62 -13.30 -18.28
N ASN A 216 -31.72 -13.99 -18.56
CA ASN A 216 -32.50 -13.78 -19.78
C ASN A 216 -33.29 -12.46 -19.75
N GLN A 217 -33.67 -11.99 -18.56
CA GLN A 217 -34.37 -10.71 -18.35
C GLN A 217 -33.42 -9.51 -18.29
N GLN A 218 -32.10 -9.71 -18.31
CA GLN A 218 -31.14 -8.62 -18.31
C GLN A 218 -31.24 -7.84 -19.63
N SER A 219 -31.37 -6.51 -19.55
CA SER A 219 -31.20 -5.63 -20.71
C SER A 219 -29.76 -5.74 -21.24
N ASN A 220 -29.52 -5.47 -22.53
CA ASN A 220 -28.17 -5.45 -23.09
C ASN A 220 -27.27 -4.35 -22.50
N ASP A 221 -27.80 -3.45 -21.68
CA ASP A 221 -27.05 -2.36 -21.04
C ASP A 221 -26.64 -2.73 -19.61
N HIS A 222 -25.34 -2.84 -19.40
CA HIS A 222 -24.72 -3.15 -18.11
C HIS A 222 -23.68 -2.11 -17.69
N CYS A 223 -23.71 -0.92 -18.31
CA CYS A 223 -22.74 0.14 -18.04
C CYS A 223 -22.69 0.51 -16.55
N GLU A 224 -23.83 0.51 -15.85
CA GLU A 224 -23.85 0.79 -14.41
C GLU A 224 -23.10 -0.24 -13.57
N LEU A 225 -23.31 -1.54 -13.83
CA LEU A 225 -22.62 -2.61 -13.09
C LEU A 225 -21.13 -2.60 -13.39
N GLU A 226 -20.76 -2.42 -14.66
CA GLU A 226 -19.37 -2.32 -15.10
C GLU A 226 -18.67 -1.11 -14.47
N ALA A 227 -19.30 0.06 -14.48
CA ALA A 227 -18.75 1.27 -13.85
C ALA A 227 -18.58 1.10 -12.33
N MET A 228 -19.58 0.52 -11.65
CA MET A 228 -19.49 0.23 -10.22
C MET A 228 -18.39 -0.78 -9.90
N PHE A 229 -18.22 -1.79 -10.74
CA PHE A 229 -17.16 -2.78 -10.60
C PHE A 229 -15.77 -2.18 -10.87
N SER A 230 -15.64 -1.28 -11.85
CA SER A 230 -14.38 -0.55 -12.09
C SER A 230 -14.03 0.32 -10.88
N GLN A 231 -15.00 1.06 -10.34
CA GLN A 231 -14.80 1.86 -9.13
C GLN A 231 -14.36 1.01 -7.93
N TYR A 232 -15.02 -0.14 -7.71
CA TYR A 232 -14.60 -1.09 -6.68
C TYR A 232 -13.17 -1.58 -6.94
N SER A 233 -12.84 -2.00 -8.15
CA SER A 233 -11.51 -2.54 -8.49
C SER A 233 -10.40 -1.54 -8.18
N GLN A 234 -10.64 -0.24 -8.43
CA GLN A 234 -9.70 0.84 -8.14
C GLN A 234 -9.63 1.20 -6.65
N CYS A 235 -10.74 1.10 -5.92
CA CYS A 235 -10.86 1.61 -4.55
C CYS A 235 -10.95 0.54 -3.45
N ARG A 236 -10.96 -0.75 -3.79
CA ARG A 236 -11.24 -1.87 -2.85
C ARG A 236 -10.38 -1.85 -1.59
N PHE A 237 -9.07 -1.67 -1.73
CA PHE A 237 -8.16 -1.59 -0.58
C PHE A 237 -8.44 -0.37 0.30
N GLN A 238 -8.80 0.75 -0.32
CA GLN A 238 -9.09 2.00 0.36
C GLN A 238 -10.38 1.89 1.17
N TRP A 239 -11.41 1.32 0.56
CA TRP A 239 -12.70 1.09 1.19
C TRP A 239 -12.59 0.09 2.35
N LEU A 240 -11.89 -1.03 2.14
CA LEU A 240 -11.70 -2.02 3.18
C LEU A 240 -10.81 -1.49 4.32
N PHE A 241 -9.76 -0.72 4.03
CA PHE A 241 -8.96 -0.04 5.06
C PHE A 241 -9.81 0.94 5.88
N THR A 242 -10.60 1.76 5.20
CA THR A 242 -11.51 2.74 5.82
C THR A 242 -12.50 2.06 6.73
N TYR A 243 -13.16 1.02 6.22
CA TYR A 243 -14.11 0.22 6.98
C TYR A 243 -13.44 -0.42 8.19
N TRP A 244 -12.33 -1.13 7.97
CA TRP A 244 -11.55 -1.76 9.02
C TRP A 244 -11.13 -0.77 10.09
N LEU A 245 -10.70 0.45 9.73
CA LEU A 245 -10.25 1.46 10.68
C LEU A 245 -11.38 2.01 11.55
N PHE A 246 -12.53 2.36 10.96
CA PHE A 246 -13.61 3.07 11.67
C PHE A 246 -14.72 2.19 12.24
N ARG A 247 -14.80 0.91 11.84
CA ARG A 247 -15.75 -0.06 12.43
C ARG A 247 -15.15 -0.90 13.56
N GLN A 248 -13.93 -0.61 14.02
CA GLN A 248 -13.43 -1.27 15.24
C GLN A 248 -14.27 -0.87 16.46
N PRO A 249 -14.59 -1.81 17.37
CA PRO A 249 -15.32 -1.48 18.58
C PRO A 249 -14.56 -0.44 19.41
N VAL A 250 -15.26 0.57 19.94
CA VAL A 250 -14.68 1.53 20.89
C VAL A 250 -14.31 0.72 22.16
N PRO A 251 -13.01 0.47 22.42
CA PRO A 251 -12.00 1.50 22.64
C PRO A 251 -10.80 1.49 21.65
N PHE A 252 -10.88 0.75 20.54
CA PHE A 252 -9.75 0.51 19.63
C PHE A 252 -9.19 1.78 18.95
N ASP A 253 -10.04 2.78 18.67
CA ASP A 253 -9.66 4.06 18.05
C ASP A 253 -8.66 4.86 18.91
N ARG A 254 -8.90 4.98 20.23
CA ARG A 254 -8.01 5.75 21.12
C ARG A 254 -6.59 5.17 21.18
N GLN A 255 -6.47 3.84 21.18
CA GLN A 255 -5.18 3.16 21.22
C GLN A 255 -4.45 3.22 19.89
N LEU A 256 -5.15 2.97 18.78
CA LEU A 256 -4.58 3.18 17.44
C LEU A 256 -4.09 4.62 17.32
N ARG A 257 -4.91 5.58 17.76
CA ARG A 257 -4.55 7.00 17.77
C ARG A 257 -3.28 7.26 18.56
N ALA A 258 -3.15 6.72 19.78
CA ALA A 258 -1.92 6.84 20.56
C ALA A 258 -0.70 6.23 19.83
N ILE A 259 -0.85 5.06 19.22
CA ILE A 259 0.20 4.36 18.46
C ILE A 259 0.67 5.18 17.25
N TYR A 260 -0.27 5.69 16.45
CA TYR A 260 0.04 6.53 15.30
C TYR A 260 0.76 7.83 15.71
N LEU A 261 0.40 8.41 16.86
CA LEU A 261 1.04 9.64 17.35
C LEU A 261 2.47 9.45 17.86
N GLN A 262 2.87 8.20 18.17
CA GLN A 262 4.26 7.89 18.52
C GLN A 262 5.18 7.86 17.28
N TRP A 263 4.66 7.50 16.11
CA TRP A 263 5.46 7.08 14.95
C TRP A 263 6.13 8.20 14.14
N GLN A 264 5.54 9.38 13.95
CA GLN A 264 6.17 10.46 13.17
C GLN A 264 5.67 11.84 13.60
N LYS A 265 6.37 12.89 13.15
CA LYS A 265 5.89 14.27 13.28
C LYS A 265 4.65 14.43 12.40
N HIS A 266 3.49 14.61 13.02
CA HIS A 266 2.21 14.65 12.32
C HIS A 266 1.61 16.07 12.29
N SER A 267 0.71 16.29 11.32
CA SER A 267 -0.04 17.55 11.22
C SER A 267 -1.18 17.54 12.24
N LYS A 268 -1.09 18.40 13.26
CA LYS A 268 -2.15 18.55 14.29
C LYS A 268 -3.53 18.73 13.65
N ARG A 269 -3.64 19.53 12.58
CA ARG A 269 -4.90 19.75 11.86
C ARG A 269 -5.51 18.46 11.30
N LYS A 270 -4.69 17.61 10.66
CA LYS A 270 -5.14 16.32 10.12
C LYS A 270 -5.43 15.28 11.20
N VAL A 271 -4.76 15.39 12.35
CA VAL A 271 -4.95 14.48 13.49
C VAL A 271 -6.22 14.79 14.29
N VAL A 272 -6.61 16.05 14.41
CA VAL A 272 -7.80 16.46 15.17
C VAL A 272 -9.07 15.78 14.63
N SER A 273 -9.15 15.54 13.32
CA SER A 273 -10.32 14.91 12.69
C SER A 273 -10.34 13.37 12.70
N TRP A 274 -9.38 12.68 13.35
CA TRP A 274 -9.45 11.21 13.42
C TRP A 274 -10.69 10.73 14.20
N GLY A 275 -11.27 9.63 13.73
CA GLY A 275 -12.56 9.12 14.20
C GLY A 275 -13.77 9.91 13.68
N GLY A 276 -13.54 11.04 13.00
CA GLY A 276 -14.58 11.83 12.36
C GLY A 276 -14.82 11.40 10.91
N THR A 277 -15.99 11.73 10.38
CA THR A 277 -16.39 11.47 8.98
C THR A 277 -15.52 12.17 7.94
N LEU A 278 -14.82 13.25 8.33
CA LEU A 278 -13.93 14.06 7.49
C LEU A 278 -12.44 13.74 7.70
N CYS A 279 -12.11 12.57 8.26
CA CYS A 279 -10.74 12.17 8.48
C CYS A 279 -9.99 11.97 7.16
N ASP A 280 -8.74 12.47 7.07
CA ASP A 280 -7.86 12.20 5.92
C ASP A 280 -7.26 10.80 6.05
N ILE A 281 -7.99 9.81 5.51
CA ILE A 281 -7.63 8.39 5.59
C ILE A 281 -6.35 8.11 4.81
N ARG A 282 -6.14 8.80 3.69
CA ARG A 282 -4.90 8.69 2.90
C ARG A 282 -3.70 9.14 3.71
N TYR A 283 -3.85 10.22 4.50
CA TYR A 283 -2.83 10.64 5.44
C TYR A 283 -2.58 9.57 6.50
N LEU A 284 -3.62 8.99 7.11
CA LEU A 284 -3.47 7.89 8.07
C LEU A 284 -2.73 6.68 7.49
N ALA A 285 -3.13 6.20 6.30
CA ALA A 285 -2.48 5.09 5.63
C ALA A 285 -1.00 5.38 5.32
N SER A 286 -0.64 6.64 5.08
CA SER A 286 0.74 7.05 4.80
C SER A 286 1.64 7.14 6.05
N LEU A 287 1.07 7.12 7.27
CA LEU A 287 1.85 7.23 8.49
C LEU A 287 2.68 5.97 8.77
N HIS A 288 2.22 4.78 8.38
CA HIS A 288 3.03 3.55 8.46
C HIS A 288 3.31 2.96 7.08
N HIS A 289 4.53 2.43 6.89
CA HIS A 289 4.92 1.80 5.63
C HIS A 289 4.02 0.60 5.28
N ILE A 290 3.70 -0.26 6.25
CA ILE A 290 2.87 -1.45 6.04
C ILE A 290 1.43 -1.08 5.67
N THR A 291 0.84 -0.08 6.31
CA THR A 291 -0.50 0.41 5.93
C THR A 291 -0.50 1.08 4.56
N SER A 292 0.58 1.78 4.22
CA SER A 292 0.74 2.39 2.90
C SER A 292 0.86 1.34 1.81
N ASP A 293 1.58 0.25 2.07
CA ASP A 293 1.71 -0.87 1.13
C ASP A 293 0.38 -1.61 0.97
N TYR A 294 -0.40 -1.81 2.04
CA TYR A 294 -1.76 -2.36 1.94
C TYR A 294 -2.68 -1.47 1.11
N TRP A 295 -2.71 -0.17 1.41
CA TRP A 295 -3.53 0.80 0.68
C TRP A 295 -3.21 0.84 -0.82
N ARG A 296 -1.96 0.52 -1.19
CA ARG A 296 -1.47 0.42 -2.58
C ARG A 296 -1.64 -0.97 -3.19
N GLY A 297 -2.24 -1.93 -2.48
CA GLY A 297 -2.43 -3.30 -2.96
C GLY A 297 -1.15 -4.12 -3.07
N LYS A 298 -0.10 -3.78 -2.32
CA LYS A 298 1.20 -4.46 -2.39
C LYS A 298 1.37 -5.63 -1.42
N LEU A 299 0.49 -5.75 -0.42
CA LEU A 299 0.56 -6.85 0.54
C LEU A 299 -0.10 -8.10 -0.03
N ALA A 300 0.45 -9.28 0.29
CA ALA A 300 -0.09 -10.59 -0.08
C ALA A 300 -0.54 -10.67 -1.54
N GLN A 301 0.27 -10.17 -2.46
CA GLN A 301 0.01 -10.14 -3.91
C GLN A 301 -1.32 -9.47 -4.30
N GLY A 302 -1.83 -8.56 -3.46
CA GLY A 302 -3.10 -7.88 -3.68
C GLY A 302 -4.32 -8.61 -3.15
N ASP A 303 -4.15 -9.62 -2.29
CA ASP A 303 -5.25 -10.21 -1.53
C ASP A 303 -5.72 -9.25 -0.43
N GLU A 304 -6.96 -8.79 -0.58
CA GLU A 304 -7.62 -7.85 0.35
C GLU A 304 -7.73 -8.41 1.76
N THR A 305 -8.08 -9.69 1.90
CA THR A 305 -8.37 -10.34 3.17
C THR A 305 -7.09 -10.63 3.94
N VAL A 306 -6.11 -11.21 3.28
CA VAL A 306 -4.80 -11.49 3.86
C VAL A 306 -4.06 -10.19 4.15
N GLY A 307 -4.16 -9.21 3.24
CA GLY A 307 -3.56 -7.90 3.41
C GLY A 307 -4.09 -7.16 4.64
N ILE A 308 -5.42 -7.09 4.82
CA ILE A 308 -6.00 -6.39 5.98
C ILE A 308 -5.72 -7.13 7.29
N GLN A 309 -5.67 -8.47 7.26
CA GLN A 309 -5.30 -9.27 8.43
C GLN A 309 -3.84 -9.03 8.83
N THR A 310 -2.92 -8.94 7.86
CA THR A 310 -1.51 -8.58 8.09
C THR A 310 -1.41 -7.20 8.74
N VAL A 311 -2.18 -6.22 8.26
CA VAL A 311 -2.26 -4.89 8.90
C VAL A 311 -2.76 -5.01 10.35
N GLY A 312 -3.82 -5.79 10.60
CA GLY A 312 -4.33 -6.03 11.95
C GLY A 312 -3.28 -6.64 12.90
N ASN A 313 -2.56 -7.65 12.45
CA ASN A 313 -1.48 -8.31 13.20
C ASN A 313 -0.33 -7.35 13.51
N TYR A 314 0.05 -6.54 12.52
CA TYR A 314 1.04 -5.48 12.69
C TYR A 314 0.62 -4.48 13.77
N PHE A 315 -0.62 -3.99 13.75
CA PHE A 315 -1.11 -3.09 14.80
C PHE A 315 -1.16 -3.73 16.18
N SER A 316 -1.48 -5.03 16.26
CA SER A 316 -1.40 -5.79 17.51
C SER A 316 0.04 -5.84 18.05
N MET A 317 1.03 -6.01 17.17
CA MET A 317 2.44 -5.92 17.55
C MET A 317 2.82 -4.50 18.01
N CYS A 318 2.40 -3.47 17.29
CA CYS A 318 2.65 -2.08 17.68
C CYS A 318 2.11 -1.77 19.09
N LYS A 319 0.93 -2.29 19.46
CA LYS A 319 0.39 -2.18 20.84
C LYS A 319 1.35 -2.77 21.87
N SER A 320 1.84 -3.98 21.60
CA SER A 320 2.77 -4.70 22.46
C SER A 320 4.11 -3.97 22.59
N LEU A 321 4.60 -3.40 21.48
CA LEU A 321 5.83 -2.61 21.46
C LEU A 321 5.68 -1.33 22.28
N VAL A 322 4.58 -0.58 22.13
CA VAL A 322 4.33 0.63 22.94
C VAL A 322 4.29 0.28 24.43
N ALA A 323 3.62 -0.81 24.81
CA ALA A 323 3.58 -1.25 26.21
C ALA A 323 4.98 -1.57 26.75
N TRP A 324 5.82 -2.24 25.94
CA TRP A 324 7.20 -2.54 26.33
C TRP A 324 8.07 -1.29 26.49
N ILE A 325 7.95 -0.32 25.58
CA ILE A 325 8.70 0.93 25.67
C ILE A 325 8.25 1.74 26.90
N LEU A 326 6.94 1.83 27.16
CA LEU A 326 6.43 2.57 28.32
C LEU A 326 6.72 1.89 29.66
N GLY A 327 6.93 0.58 29.68
CA GLY A 327 7.32 -0.17 30.88
C GLY A 327 8.78 -0.01 31.31
N ARG A 328 9.54 0.89 30.66
CA ARG A 328 10.96 1.13 30.91
C ARG A 328 11.24 2.63 30.98
N ASP A 329 12.22 3.02 31.79
CA ASP A 329 12.64 4.42 31.96
C ASP A 329 13.53 4.91 30.81
N TRP A 330 12.96 4.94 29.61
CA TRP A 330 13.55 5.67 28.49
C TRP A 330 13.16 7.14 28.64
N GLY A 331 14.11 8.07 28.69
CA GLY A 331 13.78 9.50 28.57
C GLY A 331 12.89 9.77 27.33
N ARG A 332 11.97 10.73 27.40
CA ARG A 332 10.88 10.91 26.41
C ARG A 332 11.31 10.98 24.93
N LEU A 333 12.48 11.55 24.65
CA LEU A 333 13.04 11.64 23.29
C LEU A 333 13.60 10.29 22.80
N LYS A 334 14.11 9.47 23.71
CA LYS A 334 14.64 8.14 23.42
C LYS A 334 13.51 7.14 23.16
N SER A 335 12.44 7.18 23.95
CA SER A 335 11.27 6.28 23.79
C SER A 335 10.71 6.33 22.36
N LYS A 336 10.55 7.54 21.83
CA LYS A 336 10.05 7.76 20.48
C LYS A 336 11.01 7.22 19.41
N LYS A 337 12.32 7.49 19.55
CA LYS A 337 13.30 7.05 18.56
C LYS A 337 13.45 5.53 18.54
N VAL A 338 13.43 4.90 19.72
CA VAL A 338 13.45 3.43 19.85
C VAL A 338 12.24 2.82 19.15
N TYR A 339 11.06 3.42 19.31
CA TYR A 339 9.84 2.98 18.61
C TYR A 339 9.98 3.08 17.10
N GLU A 340 10.40 4.24 16.58
CA GLU A 340 10.58 4.50 15.15
C GLU A 340 11.59 3.53 14.52
N ASP A 341 12.79 3.41 15.09
CA ASP A 341 13.87 2.59 14.53
C ASP A 341 13.56 1.09 14.61
N THR A 342 12.88 0.64 15.68
CA THR A 342 12.43 -0.76 15.80
C THR A 342 11.49 -1.10 14.65
N LEU A 343 10.50 -0.24 14.38
CA LEU A 343 9.47 -0.56 13.39
C LEU A 343 9.96 -0.40 11.96
N GLU A 344 10.86 0.53 11.69
CA GLU A 344 11.58 0.60 10.42
C GLU A 344 12.36 -0.71 10.18
N GLY A 345 13.06 -1.20 11.20
CA GLY A 345 13.75 -2.50 11.14
C GLY A 345 12.80 -3.67 10.89
N VAL A 346 11.62 -3.68 11.54
CA VAL A 346 10.58 -4.69 11.32
C VAL A 346 10.09 -4.65 9.87
N TYR A 347 9.79 -3.45 9.35
CA TYR A 347 9.35 -3.28 7.97
C TYR A 347 10.41 -3.79 6.99
N LEU A 348 11.67 -3.38 7.16
CA LEU A 348 12.76 -3.78 6.25
C LEU A 348 12.97 -5.29 6.20
N LEU A 349 12.85 -5.99 7.33
CA LEU A 349 13.03 -7.45 7.39
C LEU A 349 11.83 -8.22 6.83
N LEU A 350 10.61 -7.78 7.12
CA LEU A 350 9.40 -8.52 6.75
C LEU A 350 8.82 -8.06 5.41
N ARG A 351 9.35 -7.02 4.76
CA ARG A 351 8.78 -6.43 3.55
C ARG A 351 8.49 -7.46 2.46
N ARG A 352 9.43 -8.37 2.18
CA ARG A 352 9.24 -9.43 1.17
C ARG A 352 8.20 -10.45 1.62
N GLU A 353 8.31 -10.91 2.86
CA GLU A 353 7.38 -11.89 3.45
C GLU A 353 5.92 -11.39 3.41
N MET A 354 5.69 -10.12 3.79
CA MET A 354 4.38 -9.46 3.76
C MET A 354 3.84 -9.21 2.34
N GLN A 355 4.70 -9.12 1.33
CA GLN A 355 4.28 -8.97 -0.06
C GLN A 355 3.75 -10.29 -0.63
N GLU A 356 4.18 -11.43 -0.08
CA GLU A 356 3.85 -12.75 -0.60
C GLU A 356 2.77 -13.46 0.21
N THR A 357 2.82 -13.36 1.55
CA THR A 357 2.03 -14.21 2.45
C THR A 357 1.50 -13.44 3.67
N LEU A 358 0.59 -14.09 4.41
CA LEU A 358 0.11 -13.59 5.70
C LEU A 358 1.26 -13.56 6.71
N VAL A 359 1.47 -12.41 7.35
CA VAL A 359 2.37 -12.32 8.51
C VAL A 359 1.56 -12.24 9.79
N GLU A 360 1.76 -13.23 10.66
CA GLU A 360 1.08 -13.34 11.95
C GLU A 360 1.65 -12.40 13.01
N HIS A 361 0.87 -12.14 14.05
CA HIS A 361 1.29 -11.32 15.19
C HIS A 361 2.59 -11.82 15.81
N GLU A 362 2.72 -13.13 16.04
CA GLU A 362 3.92 -13.70 16.67
C GLU A 362 5.16 -13.50 15.81
N ARG A 363 5.03 -13.62 14.49
CA ARG A 363 6.12 -13.36 13.56
C ARG A 363 6.55 -11.90 13.61
N PHE A 364 5.60 -10.96 13.59
CA PHE A 364 5.90 -9.54 13.80
C PHE A 364 6.61 -9.30 15.15
N TRP A 365 6.14 -9.93 16.22
CA TRP A 365 6.67 -9.72 17.55
C TRP A 365 8.07 -10.31 17.75
N GLN A 366 8.35 -11.48 17.17
CA GLN A 366 9.70 -12.06 17.15
C GLN A 366 10.69 -11.14 16.45
N VAL A 367 10.34 -10.62 15.28
CA VAL A 367 11.19 -9.67 14.55
C VAL A 367 11.34 -8.37 15.33
N ALA A 368 10.27 -7.86 15.94
CA ALA A 368 10.32 -6.67 16.79
C ALA A 368 11.30 -6.86 17.96
N LYS A 369 11.27 -7.99 18.67
CA LYS A 369 12.23 -8.28 19.76
C LYS A 369 13.68 -8.22 19.30
N VAL A 370 13.98 -8.83 18.15
CA VAL A 370 15.34 -8.78 17.57
C VAL A 370 15.74 -7.34 17.27
N GLN A 371 14.83 -6.56 16.68
CA GLN A 371 15.08 -5.15 16.36
C GLN A 371 15.24 -4.29 17.61
N MET A 372 14.44 -4.52 18.64
CA MET A 372 14.56 -3.83 19.93
C MET A 372 15.94 -4.06 20.53
N THR A 373 16.43 -5.31 20.56
CA THR A 373 17.79 -5.62 21.01
C THR A 373 18.82 -4.86 20.18
N ARG A 374 18.69 -4.84 18.85
CA ARG A 374 19.63 -4.12 17.97
C ARG A 374 19.68 -2.63 18.29
N VAL A 375 18.53 -1.98 18.43
CA VAL A 375 18.45 -0.56 18.77
C VAL A 375 19.11 -0.28 20.12
N CYS A 376 18.87 -1.12 21.14
CA CYS A 376 19.50 -0.97 22.45
C CYS A 376 21.03 -1.09 22.36
N THR A 377 21.54 -2.13 21.68
CA THR A 377 22.99 -2.31 21.50
C THR A 377 23.62 -1.17 20.73
N LEU A 378 22.93 -0.63 19.71
CA LEU A 378 23.40 0.55 18.98
C LEU A 378 23.49 1.78 19.90
N GLU A 379 22.49 2.01 20.75
CA GLU A 379 22.49 3.12 21.71
C GLU A 379 23.65 3.05 22.69
N GLU A 380 23.86 1.85 23.26
CA GLU A 380 24.96 1.57 24.17
C GLU A 380 26.31 1.81 23.46
N THR A 381 26.46 1.29 22.24
CA THR A 381 27.68 1.46 21.43
C THR A 381 27.93 2.92 21.04
N ALA A 382 26.87 3.67 20.80
CA ALA A 382 26.94 5.11 20.53
C ALA A 382 27.20 5.94 21.81
N VAL A 383 27.42 5.31 22.96
CA VAL A 383 27.69 5.95 24.26
C VAL A 383 26.59 6.96 24.60
N ASN A 384 25.32 6.57 24.40
CA ASN A 384 24.17 7.43 24.66
C ASN A 384 24.17 8.76 23.90
N TYR A 385 24.79 8.80 22.71
CA TYR A 385 24.84 10.02 21.92
C TYR A 385 23.43 10.54 21.59
N VAL A 386 23.18 11.79 21.96
CA VAL A 386 21.83 12.37 21.99
C VAL A 386 21.33 12.79 20.61
N ASN A 387 22.23 13.16 19.69
CA ASN A 387 21.88 13.62 18.35
C ASN A 387 21.93 12.49 17.31
N TRP A 388 21.00 11.54 17.46
CA TRP A 388 20.86 10.34 16.62
C TRP A 388 20.84 10.57 15.11
N LYS A 389 20.46 11.78 14.72
CA LYS A 389 20.39 12.28 13.36
C LYS A 389 21.72 12.15 12.60
N MET A 390 22.87 12.21 13.27
CA MET A 390 24.18 12.00 12.64
C MET A 390 24.47 10.52 12.37
N ILE A 391 23.97 9.62 13.25
CA ILE A 391 24.12 8.17 13.10
C ILE A 391 23.20 7.66 11.99
N GLU A 392 21.95 8.14 11.94
CA GLU A 392 20.94 7.71 10.96
C GLU A 392 21.37 7.92 9.50
N THR A 393 22.21 8.92 9.25
CA THR A 393 22.75 9.21 7.91
C THR A 393 23.88 8.28 7.49
N LEU A 394 24.44 7.47 8.39
CA LEU A 394 25.53 6.56 8.08
C LEU A 394 25.03 5.32 7.33
N PRO A 395 25.71 4.86 6.26
CA PRO A 395 25.36 3.62 5.59
C PRO A 395 25.39 2.40 6.54
N TYR A 396 26.36 2.39 7.47
CA TYR A 396 26.55 1.31 8.43
C TYR A 396 25.40 1.17 9.42
N TYR A 397 24.72 2.27 9.76
CA TYR A 397 23.54 2.21 10.61
C TYR A 397 22.44 1.35 9.98
N LYS A 398 22.10 1.62 8.71
CA LYS A 398 21.07 0.84 7.99
C LYS A 398 21.49 -0.62 7.81
N LEU A 399 22.76 -0.86 7.48
CA LEU A 399 23.29 -2.21 7.34
C LEU A 399 23.25 -3.00 8.66
N TYR A 400 23.55 -2.36 9.78
CA TYR A 400 23.39 -2.97 11.10
C TYR A 400 21.93 -3.27 11.43
N MET A 401 21.02 -2.31 11.20
CA MET A 401 19.59 -2.51 11.48
C MET A 401 18.99 -3.68 10.71
N VAL A 402 19.47 -3.95 9.48
CA VAL A 402 19.06 -5.10 8.67
C VAL A 402 19.78 -6.40 9.10
N SER A 403 21.11 -6.38 9.18
CA SER A 403 21.92 -7.60 9.36
C SER A 403 22.11 -8.02 10.82
N GLY A 404 22.16 -7.06 11.75
CA GLY A 404 22.62 -7.27 13.13
C GLY A 404 24.11 -7.55 13.26
N ASN A 405 24.91 -7.35 12.20
CA ASN A 405 26.34 -7.65 12.24
C ASN A 405 27.13 -6.58 13.00
N MET A 406 27.87 -6.99 14.03
CA MET A 406 28.66 -6.13 14.91
C MET A 406 29.72 -5.31 14.18
N VAL A 407 30.26 -5.78 13.05
CA VAL A 407 31.25 -5.03 12.25
C VAL A 407 30.72 -3.64 11.86
N TYR A 408 29.42 -3.53 11.57
CA TYR A 408 28.82 -2.24 11.24
C TYR A 408 28.67 -1.32 12.46
N LEU A 409 28.48 -1.88 13.66
CA LEU A 409 28.53 -1.10 14.89
C LEU A 409 29.93 -0.57 15.17
N ASP A 410 30.96 -1.38 14.95
CA ASP A 410 32.36 -0.95 15.12
C ASP A 410 32.67 0.25 14.20
N HIS A 411 32.13 0.25 12.98
CA HIS A 411 32.25 1.39 12.07
C HIS A 411 31.53 2.64 12.59
N VAL A 412 30.32 2.51 13.16
CA VAL A 412 29.58 3.63 13.77
C VAL A 412 30.33 4.17 14.99
N GLN A 413 30.80 3.29 15.87
CA GLN A 413 31.58 3.66 17.05
C GLN A 413 32.87 4.38 16.65
N GLY A 414 33.59 3.82 15.68
CA GLY A 414 34.81 4.43 15.13
C GLY A 414 34.54 5.80 14.53
N PHE A 415 33.44 5.97 13.80
CA PHE A 415 33.03 7.27 13.26
C PHE A 415 32.82 8.31 14.37
N LEU A 416 32.04 7.96 15.40
CA LEU A 416 31.78 8.85 16.54
C LEU A 416 33.05 9.18 17.33
N HIS A 417 33.91 8.18 17.56
CA HIS A 417 35.19 8.37 18.22
C HIS A 417 36.07 9.36 17.43
N ARG A 418 36.20 9.16 16.11
CA ARG A 418 36.99 10.05 15.25
C ARG A 418 36.41 11.46 15.17
N LYS A 419 35.08 11.61 15.16
CA LYS A 419 34.44 12.93 15.25
C LYS A 419 34.78 13.63 16.56
N ARG A 420 34.85 12.88 17.66
CA ARG A 420 35.27 13.40 18.96
C ARG A 420 36.74 13.82 18.95
N LEU A 421 37.63 13.06 18.32
CA LEU A 421 39.03 13.43 18.18
C LEU A 421 39.22 14.78 17.44
N VAL A 422 38.48 15.01 16.36
CA VAL A 422 38.53 16.29 15.61
C VAL A 422 38.04 17.43 16.50
N HIS A 423 36.90 17.23 17.15
CA HIS A 423 36.34 18.21 18.08
C HIS A 423 37.30 18.53 19.22
N ASP A 424 37.80 17.52 19.93
CA ASP A 424 38.66 17.71 21.10
C ASP A 424 39.95 18.43 20.71
N TRP A 425 40.57 18.07 19.59
CA TRP A 425 41.72 18.80 19.04
C TRP A 425 41.37 20.27 18.77
N PHE A 426 40.27 20.55 18.07
CA PHE A 426 39.87 21.93 17.74
C PHE A 426 39.60 22.78 18.99
N PHE A 427 39.13 22.14 20.07
CA PHE A 427 38.81 22.82 21.33
C PHE A 427 39.96 22.85 22.35
N MET A 428 41.13 22.29 22.05
CA MET A 428 42.34 22.43 22.87
C MET A 428 42.71 23.90 23.09
N LYS A 429 43.25 24.22 24.28
CA LYS A 429 43.63 25.62 24.64
C LYS A 429 44.63 26.22 23.64
N GLU A 430 45.56 25.41 23.15
CA GLU A 430 46.58 25.81 22.17
C GLU A 430 45.97 26.27 20.85
N ASN A 431 44.79 25.78 20.48
CA ASN A 431 44.09 26.10 19.24
C ASN A 431 43.07 27.25 19.40
N THR A 432 43.10 27.98 20.52
CA THR A 432 42.15 29.09 20.76
C THR A 432 42.28 30.20 19.71
N TRP A 433 43.50 30.49 19.26
CA TRP A 433 43.75 31.48 18.20
C TRP A 433 43.13 31.05 16.86
N VAL A 434 43.18 29.75 16.52
CA VAL A 434 42.58 29.17 15.31
C VAL A 434 41.08 29.42 15.31
N ARG A 435 40.41 29.19 16.44
CA ARG A 435 38.96 29.39 16.60
C ARG A 435 38.52 30.84 16.40
N GLN A 436 39.35 31.81 16.79
CA GLN A 436 39.05 33.24 16.64
C GLN A 436 39.21 33.73 15.20
N LEU A 437 40.00 33.03 14.38
CA LEU A 437 40.39 33.48 13.04
C LEU A 437 39.75 32.66 11.91
N LEU A 438 39.06 31.57 12.24
CA LEU A 438 38.38 30.72 11.27
C LEU A 438 37.14 31.44 10.69
N PRO A 439 36.94 31.41 9.37
CA PRO A 439 35.69 31.85 8.75
C PRO A 439 34.46 31.14 9.35
N GLY A 440 33.35 31.87 9.47
CA GLY A 440 32.11 31.40 10.10
C GLY A 440 31.50 30.14 9.47
N ASP A 441 31.77 29.88 8.18
CA ASP A 441 31.24 28.72 7.46
C ASP A 441 32.05 27.44 7.70
N LEU A 442 33.31 27.55 8.14
CA LEU A 442 34.19 26.41 8.43
C LEU A 442 34.08 25.93 9.87
N TYR A 443 33.77 26.85 10.78
CA TYR A 443 33.71 26.57 12.20
C TYR A 443 32.69 25.46 12.55
N PRO A 444 31.43 25.50 12.05
CA PRO A 444 30.44 24.46 12.35
C PRO A 444 30.91 23.07 11.95
N LEU A 445 31.63 22.91 10.84
CA LEU A 445 32.07 21.60 10.34
C LEU A 445 32.92 20.84 11.37
N LEU A 446 33.70 21.57 12.18
CA LEU A 446 34.60 21.01 13.20
C LEU A 446 33.90 20.73 14.54
N GLU A 447 32.68 21.23 14.72
CA GLU A 447 31.87 20.90 15.89
C GLU A 447 31.42 19.43 15.85
N PHE A 448 31.24 18.85 17.03
CA PHE A 448 30.93 17.42 17.18
C PHE A 448 29.57 17.06 16.56
N ASP A 449 28.56 17.92 16.73
CA ASP A 449 27.18 17.65 16.33
C ASP A 449 26.83 18.02 14.88
N THR A 450 27.81 18.54 14.13
CA THR A 450 27.56 19.01 12.75
C THR A 450 27.61 17.89 11.75
N LYS A 451 26.52 17.77 11.00
CA LYS A 451 26.38 16.83 9.88
C LYS A 451 27.17 17.29 8.67
N ILE A 452 27.79 16.34 7.98
CA ILE A 452 28.34 16.56 6.65
C ILE A 452 27.27 16.12 5.65
N SER A 453 26.66 17.07 4.93
CA SER A 453 25.70 16.75 3.87
C SER A 453 26.43 16.25 2.63
N GLN A 454 25.81 15.37 1.83
CA GLN A 454 26.42 14.90 0.58
C GLN A 454 26.66 16.06 -0.38
N ASP A 455 25.74 17.03 -0.44
CA ASP A 455 25.90 18.23 -1.26
C ASP A 455 27.12 19.08 -0.86
N SER A 456 27.51 19.05 0.42
CA SER A 456 28.70 19.76 0.91
C SER A 456 30.03 19.10 0.54
N LEU A 457 30.01 17.92 -0.10
CA LEU A 457 31.23 17.22 -0.54
C LEU A 457 31.70 17.65 -1.93
N HIS A 458 30.90 18.43 -2.67
CA HIS A 458 31.17 18.76 -4.06
C HIS A 458 31.62 20.21 -4.23
N GLY A 459 32.51 20.44 -5.20
CA GLY A 459 33.06 21.76 -5.54
C GLY A 459 34.45 22.05 -4.96
N ASP A 460 35.02 23.19 -5.37
CA ASP A 460 36.40 23.58 -5.05
C ASP A 460 36.50 24.59 -3.91
N SER A 461 35.39 24.94 -3.27
CA SER A 461 35.36 25.84 -2.13
C SER A 461 36.08 25.24 -0.91
N MET A 462 36.65 26.09 -0.07
CA MET A 462 37.30 25.66 1.18
C MET A 462 36.40 24.80 2.08
N PRO A 463 35.10 25.14 2.29
CA PRO A 463 34.19 24.26 3.04
C PRO A 463 33.99 22.88 2.40
N ALA A 464 33.94 22.79 1.07
CA ALA A 464 33.79 21.52 0.37
C ALA A 464 35.06 20.66 0.44
N GLN A 465 36.23 21.27 0.34
CA GLN A 465 37.52 20.59 0.55
C GLN A 465 37.63 20.06 1.99
N LEU A 466 37.36 20.90 2.99
CA LEU A 466 37.40 20.48 4.40
C LEU A 466 36.37 19.37 4.68
N SER A 467 35.15 19.50 4.16
CA SER A 467 34.10 18.48 4.31
C SER A 467 34.52 17.13 3.72
N ARG A 468 35.15 17.11 2.54
CA ARG A 468 35.67 15.86 1.92
C ARG A 468 36.75 15.20 2.76
N VAL A 469 37.78 15.94 3.16
CA VAL A 469 38.90 15.38 3.92
C VAL A 469 38.44 14.90 5.29
N MET A 470 37.56 15.67 5.93
CA MET A 470 36.93 15.26 7.19
C MET A 470 36.08 14.01 6.99
N TRP A 471 35.25 13.93 5.94
CA TRP A 471 34.48 12.73 5.63
C TRP A 471 35.38 11.50 5.44
N LEU A 472 36.46 11.63 4.67
CA LEU A 472 37.44 10.56 4.48
C LEU A 472 38.07 10.10 5.79
N PHE A 473 38.48 11.03 6.66
CA PHE A 473 39.01 10.66 7.98
C PHE A 473 37.97 9.94 8.82
N LEU A 474 36.76 10.49 8.92
CA LEU A 474 35.70 9.94 9.76
C LEU A 474 35.28 8.53 9.32
N HIS A 475 35.36 8.21 8.04
CA HIS A 475 35.01 6.88 7.52
C HIS A 475 36.20 5.90 7.49
N SER A 476 37.41 6.35 7.14
CA SER A 476 38.58 5.46 6.97
C SER A 476 39.45 5.31 8.23
N GLY A 477 39.49 6.33 9.09
CA GLY A 477 40.39 6.40 10.24
C GLY A 477 41.87 6.57 9.93
N GLN A 478 42.25 6.84 8.68
CA GLN A 478 43.66 7.04 8.32
C GLN A 478 44.17 8.37 8.86
N THR A 479 45.30 8.33 9.56
CA THR A 479 45.93 9.50 10.20
C THR A 479 46.31 10.59 9.19
N LEU A 480 46.67 10.22 7.96
CA LEU A 480 46.95 11.16 6.87
C LEU A 480 45.81 12.16 6.67
N TYR A 481 44.56 11.70 6.71
CA TYR A 481 43.40 12.58 6.53
C TYR A 481 43.15 13.46 7.76
N LEU A 482 43.44 12.98 8.98
CA LEU A 482 43.37 13.82 10.18
C LEU A 482 44.39 14.97 10.09
N GLU A 483 45.63 14.66 9.71
CA GLU A 483 46.66 15.70 9.54
C GLU A 483 46.30 16.66 8.41
N ALA A 484 45.67 16.18 7.33
CA ALA A 484 45.15 17.04 6.28
C ALA A 484 43.99 17.94 6.76
N VAL A 485 43.07 17.45 7.61
CA VAL A 485 42.05 18.29 8.27
C VAL A 485 42.73 19.39 9.07
N LYS A 486 43.68 19.03 9.95
CA LYS A 486 44.40 20.00 10.79
C LYS A 486 45.14 21.03 9.94
N GLY A 487 45.85 20.58 8.91
CA GLY A 487 46.60 21.43 7.99
C GLY A 487 45.71 22.44 7.28
N LEU A 488 44.58 22.02 6.71
CA LEU A 488 43.64 22.91 6.03
C LEU A 488 43.07 23.97 6.98
N VAL A 489 42.67 23.57 8.19
CA VAL A 489 42.13 24.47 9.22
C VAL A 489 43.17 25.50 9.64
N LEU A 490 44.42 25.07 9.89
CA LEU A 490 45.52 25.95 10.26
C LEU A 490 45.90 26.92 9.13
N GLN A 491 45.97 26.43 7.89
CA GLN A 491 46.24 27.26 6.71
C GLN A 491 45.18 28.36 6.55
N CYS A 492 43.90 28.02 6.73
CA CYS A 492 42.82 29.02 6.69
C CYS A 492 42.96 30.07 7.79
N ALA A 493 43.20 29.66 9.04
CA ALA A 493 43.38 30.60 10.15
C ALA A 493 44.61 31.52 9.95
N GLN A 494 45.71 30.98 9.42
CA GLN A 494 46.91 31.74 9.09
C GLN A 494 46.69 32.73 7.94
N ALA A 495 45.94 32.33 6.90
CA ALA A 495 45.58 33.23 5.81
C ALA A 495 44.71 34.41 6.31
N SER A 496 43.75 34.15 7.20
CA SER A 496 42.97 35.20 7.88
C SER A 496 43.88 36.12 8.69
N LEU A 497 44.80 35.57 9.49
CA LEU A 497 45.76 36.35 10.28
C LEU A 497 46.64 37.25 9.41
N GLY A 498 47.20 36.70 8.32
CA GLY A 498 48.01 37.44 7.35
C GLY A 498 47.23 38.58 6.69
N HIS A 499 45.94 38.34 6.37
CA HIS A 499 45.04 39.37 5.88
C HIS A 499 44.83 40.50 6.89
N PHE A 500 44.61 40.20 8.18
CA PHE A 500 44.48 41.21 9.22
C PHE A 500 45.79 42.00 9.44
N CYS A 501 46.94 41.33 9.43
CA CYS A 501 48.26 41.98 9.53
C CYS A 501 48.54 42.90 8.33
N SER A 502 48.12 42.51 7.11
CA SER A 502 48.27 43.33 5.89
C SER A 502 47.33 44.54 5.83
N LEU A 503 46.21 44.51 6.56
CA LEU A 503 45.27 45.62 6.73
C LEU A 503 45.67 46.61 7.84
N SER A 504 46.71 46.30 8.62
CA SER A 504 47.35 47.22 9.58
C SER A 504 48.77 47.66 9.15
N PRO A 505 48.98 48.31 7.99
CA PRO A 505 50.25 48.97 7.72
C PRO A 505 50.25 50.40 8.28
N GLY A 506 50.91 50.61 9.43
CA GLY A 506 51.47 51.92 9.78
C GLY A 506 50.73 52.78 10.83
N ALA A 507 50.97 52.49 12.11
CA ALA A 507 51.44 53.55 13.00
C ALA A 507 52.93 53.75 12.66
N SER A 508 53.22 54.71 11.78
CA SER A 508 54.60 55.04 11.39
C SER A 508 55.33 55.64 12.58
N ILE A 509 56.22 54.86 13.20
CA ILE A 509 57.28 55.38 14.06
C ILE A 509 58.32 55.99 13.12
N GLN A 510 58.39 57.32 13.05
CA GLN A 510 59.55 58.01 12.49
C GLN A 510 60.75 57.82 13.44
N PRO A 511 61.95 57.50 12.92
CA PRO A 511 63.17 57.56 13.70
C PRO A 511 63.62 59.03 13.77
N HIS A 512 63.62 59.61 14.97
CA HIS A 512 64.37 60.82 15.24
C HIS A 512 65.87 60.51 15.10
N VAL A 513 66.54 61.21 14.20
CA VAL A 513 68.00 61.35 14.16
C VAL A 513 68.31 62.80 14.51
N SER A 514 69.04 62.96 15.62
CA SER A 514 69.72 64.15 16.18
C SER A 514 68.89 65.41 16.45
#